data_AF-A0A2D5JLS6-F1
#
_entry.id   AF-A0A2D5JLS6-F1
#
_cell.length_a   1.000
_cell.length_b   1.000
_cell.length_c   1.000
_cell.angle_alpha   90.00
_cell.angle_beta   90.00
_cell.angle_gamma   90.00
#
_symmetry.space_group_name_H-M   'P 1'
#
loop_
_entity.id
_entity.type
_entity.pdbx_description
1 polymer ?
#
loop_
_entity_poly.entity_id
_entity_poly.type
_entity_poly.pdbx_seq_one_letter_code
_entity_poly.pdbx_strand_id
1 'polypeptide(L)'
;LQKNGVYFESSKLYENKIPEWIKSYLSEKDYKIGNKASAMLTEFLGTDLTKIAGELTKLTILVPKGTEISAKLIEESIGISKDYNNFELQSALMNKDVLKANRIIKYFESNPKNNPIVVTLSVLYNLFSKVLIYHSLKDKNPQSVARSLGVNPYFVKDYQQAAQMYNLKNAVGVLDLLRVTDMKSKGYSNPSVTHSDLLKELVYKICS
;
A
#
# COMPACT_ATOMS: atom_id res chain seq x y z
N LEU A 1 -17.15 -35.69 -22.88
CA LEU A 1 -15.88 -35.54 -22.12
C LEU A 1 -16.13 -35.33 -20.62
N GLN A 2 -17.01 -36.13 -20.00
CA GLN A 2 -17.45 -36.00 -18.59
C GLN A 2 -17.09 -37.24 -17.74
N LYS A 3 -16.00 -37.93 -18.09
CA LYS A 3 -15.46 -39.08 -17.34
C LYS A 3 -13.93 -38.93 -17.35
N ASN A 4 -13.33 -38.64 -16.19
CA ASN A 4 -11.88 -38.58 -15.90
C ASN A 4 -11.16 -37.22 -15.97
N GLY A 5 -11.86 -36.09 -15.92
CA GLY A 5 -11.23 -34.77 -15.76
C GLY A 5 -11.48 -34.20 -14.35
N VAL A 6 -10.44 -33.97 -13.56
CA VAL A 6 -10.54 -33.13 -12.36
C VAL A 6 -10.60 -31.69 -12.84
N TYR A 7 -11.78 -31.07 -12.77
CA TYR A 7 -11.96 -29.65 -13.04
C TYR A 7 -11.52 -28.88 -11.78
N PHE A 8 -10.34 -28.28 -11.82
CA PHE A 8 -9.85 -27.40 -10.76
C PHE A 8 -10.06 -25.95 -11.17
N GLU A 9 -11.14 -25.34 -10.67
CA GLU A 9 -11.44 -23.93 -10.91
C GLU A 9 -10.69 -23.08 -9.88
N SER A 10 -9.53 -22.55 -10.27
CA SER A 10 -8.80 -21.55 -9.47
C SER A 10 -9.38 -20.17 -9.72
N SER A 11 -10.55 -19.88 -9.15
CA SER A 11 -11.08 -18.52 -9.13
C SER A 11 -10.11 -17.61 -8.36
N LYS A 12 -9.81 -16.42 -8.91
CA LYS A 12 -9.00 -15.43 -8.19
C LYS A 12 -9.65 -15.14 -6.84
N LEU A 13 -8.88 -15.30 -5.76
CA LEU A 13 -9.33 -14.93 -4.43
C LEU A 13 -9.61 -13.44 -4.38
N TYR A 14 -10.77 -13.09 -3.82
CA TYR A 14 -11.07 -11.70 -3.46
C TYR A 14 -10.06 -11.22 -2.42
N GLU A 15 -9.71 -9.93 -2.47
CA GLU A 15 -8.71 -9.31 -1.60
C GLU A 15 -8.97 -9.54 -0.11
N ASN A 16 -10.23 -9.52 0.31
CA ASN A 16 -10.65 -9.80 1.68
C ASN A 16 -10.41 -11.27 2.14
N LYS A 17 -10.11 -12.19 1.22
CA LYS A 17 -9.79 -13.60 1.51
C LYS A 17 -8.29 -13.87 1.55
N ILE A 18 -7.48 -12.96 1.03
CA ILE A 18 -6.02 -13.12 0.97
C ILE A 18 -5.39 -13.25 2.37
N PRO A 19 -5.77 -12.47 3.41
CA PRO A 19 -5.18 -12.62 4.73
C PRO A 19 -5.37 -14.02 5.34
N GLU A 20 -6.54 -14.62 5.16
CA GLU A 20 -6.80 -15.98 5.64
C GLU A 20 -6.03 -17.03 4.85
N TRP A 21 -5.94 -16.87 3.52
CA TRP A 21 -5.10 -17.73 2.69
C TRP A 21 -3.63 -17.68 3.10
N ILE A 22 -3.09 -16.49 3.39
CA ILE A 22 -1.71 -16.30 3.89
C ILE A 22 -1.48 -17.09 5.19
N LYS A 23 -2.43 -17.03 6.13
CA LYS A 23 -2.35 -17.77 7.39
C LYS A 23 -2.34 -19.28 7.16
N SER A 24 -3.23 -19.78 6.31
CA SER A 24 -3.29 -21.21 5.96
C SER A 24 -1.97 -21.68 5.32
N TYR A 25 -1.46 -20.92 4.34
CA TYR A 25 -0.21 -21.23 3.65
C TYR A 25 0.99 -21.36 4.60
N LEU A 26 1.09 -20.48 5.59
CA LEU A 26 2.17 -20.53 6.58
C LEU A 26 1.95 -21.63 7.62
N SER A 27 0.70 -21.88 8.02
CA SER A 27 0.37 -22.94 8.97
C SER A 27 0.73 -24.32 8.44
N GLU A 28 0.56 -24.57 7.13
CA GLU A 28 1.00 -25.81 6.47
C GLU A 28 2.52 -26.02 6.53
N LYS A 29 3.29 -24.96 6.80
CA LYS A 29 4.75 -24.98 6.93
C LYS A 29 5.22 -24.84 8.38
N ASP A 30 4.30 -24.97 9.34
CA ASP A 30 4.52 -24.79 10.78
C ASP A 30 5.00 -23.38 11.16
N TYR A 31 4.48 -22.35 10.48
CA TYR A 31 4.67 -20.94 10.83
C TYR A 31 3.34 -20.29 11.17
N LYS A 32 3.41 -19.21 11.95
CA LYS A 32 2.25 -18.35 12.25
C LYS A 32 2.49 -16.96 11.66
N ILE A 33 1.43 -16.19 11.49
CA ILE A 33 1.53 -14.78 11.07
C ILE A 33 0.48 -13.97 11.80
N GLY A 34 0.89 -12.79 12.28
CA GLY A 34 -0.03 -11.86 12.93
C GLY A 34 -1.03 -11.27 11.93
N ASN A 35 -2.23 -10.93 12.41
CA ASN A 35 -3.28 -10.38 11.54
C ASN A 35 -2.82 -9.11 10.78
N LYS A 36 -2.12 -8.20 11.47
CA LYS A 36 -1.58 -6.97 10.84
C LYS A 36 -0.57 -7.31 9.73
N ALA A 37 0.30 -8.29 9.95
CA ALA A 37 1.31 -8.73 8.98
C ALA A 37 0.65 -9.32 7.72
N SER A 38 -0.36 -10.18 7.88
CA SER A 38 -1.12 -10.73 6.75
C SER A 38 -1.89 -9.65 5.97
N ALA A 39 -2.44 -8.65 6.66
CA ALA A 39 -3.13 -7.52 6.03
C ALA A 39 -2.16 -6.63 5.26
N MET A 40 -0.97 -6.36 5.82
CA MET A 40 0.07 -5.56 5.18
C MET A 40 0.60 -6.24 3.90
N LEU A 41 0.82 -7.55 3.94
CA LEU A 41 1.16 -8.34 2.75
C LEU A 41 0.10 -8.25 1.66
N THR A 42 -1.17 -8.31 2.05
CA THR A 42 -2.31 -8.20 1.12
C THR A 42 -2.36 -6.83 0.46
N GLU A 43 -2.25 -5.75 1.24
CA GLU A 43 -2.26 -4.38 0.71
C GLU A 43 -1.05 -4.13 -0.21
N PHE A 44 0.11 -4.73 0.09
CA PHE A 44 1.33 -4.53 -0.68
C PHE A 44 1.40 -5.36 -1.97
N LEU A 45 1.02 -6.63 -1.91
CA LEU A 45 1.15 -7.58 -3.02
C LEU A 45 -0.16 -7.77 -3.80
N GLY A 46 -1.28 -7.26 -3.29
CA GLY A 46 -2.61 -7.41 -3.85
C GLY A 46 -3.12 -8.85 -3.78
N THR A 47 -3.74 -9.32 -4.86
CA THR A 47 -4.35 -10.66 -4.95
C THR A 47 -3.51 -11.67 -5.73
N ASP A 48 -2.25 -11.36 -6.04
CA ASP A 48 -1.36 -12.24 -6.80
C ASP A 48 -0.73 -13.30 -5.86
N LEU A 49 -1.40 -14.44 -5.76
CA LEU A 49 -0.99 -15.54 -4.87
C LEU A 49 0.41 -16.09 -5.18
N THR A 50 0.85 -16.04 -6.45
CA THR A 50 2.18 -16.49 -6.84
C THR A 50 3.25 -15.60 -6.25
N LYS A 51 3.06 -14.27 -6.32
CA LYS A 51 3.97 -13.31 -5.68
C LYS A 51 3.96 -13.47 -4.16
N ILE A 52 2.78 -13.58 -3.56
CA ILE A 52 2.64 -13.75 -2.11
C ILE A 52 3.34 -15.02 -1.64
N ALA A 53 3.09 -16.16 -2.28
CA ALA A 53 3.75 -17.43 -1.94
C ALA A 53 5.28 -17.33 -2.04
N GLY A 54 5.79 -16.65 -3.06
CA GLY A 54 7.22 -16.40 -3.24
C GLY A 54 7.83 -15.64 -2.08
N GLU A 55 7.22 -14.52 -1.66
CA GLU A 55 7.69 -13.72 -0.53
C GLU A 55 7.55 -14.45 0.81
N LEU A 56 6.44 -15.17 1.02
CA LEU A 56 6.25 -15.99 2.22
C LEU A 56 7.33 -17.08 2.33
N THR A 57 7.69 -17.72 1.22
CA THR A 57 8.73 -18.76 1.22
C THR A 57 10.09 -18.18 1.61
N LYS A 58 10.45 -16.98 1.12
CA LYS A 58 11.68 -16.29 1.54
C LYS A 58 11.68 -16.01 3.04
N LEU A 59 10.56 -15.55 3.61
CA LEU A 59 10.44 -15.31 5.05
C LEU A 59 10.72 -16.57 5.86
N THR A 60 10.17 -17.71 5.44
CA THR A 60 10.38 -18.99 6.16
C THR A 60 11.82 -19.49 6.14
N ILE A 61 12.68 -18.94 5.27
CA ILE A 61 14.13 -19.22 5.25
C ILE A 61 14.86 -18.33 6.26
N LEU A 62 14.34 -17.13 6.53
CA LEU A 62 14.98 -16.12 7.39
C LEU A 62 14.75 -16.34 8.89
N VAL A 63 13.71 -17.07 9.27
CA VAL A 63 13.35 -17.27 10.68
C VAL A 63 13.27 -18.74 11.07
N PRO A 64 13.54 -19.09 12.34
CA PRO A 64 13.39 -20.45 12.83
C PRO A 64 11.95 -20.96 12.68
N LYS A 65 11.81 -22.26 12.42
CA LYS A 65 10.51 -22.94 12.34
C LYS A 65 9.69 -22.72 13.62
N GLY A 66 8.38 -22.50 13.48
CA GLY A 66 7.49 -22.18 14.60
C GLY A 66 7.42 -20.69 14.98
N THR A 67 8.23 -19.83 14.36
CA THR A 67 8.20 -18.38 14.61
C THR A 67 6.88 -17.77 14.11
N GLU A 68 6.35 -16.81 14.86
CA GLU A 68 5.27 -15.94 14.38
C GLU A 68 5.85 -14.79 13.56
N ILE A 69 5.46 -14.72 12.29
CA ILE A 69 5.80 -13.64 11.37
C ILE A 69 5.06 -12.37 11.80
N SER A 70 5.82 -11.41 12.32
CA SER A 70 5.32 -10.12 12.78
C SER A 70 5.28 -9.08 11.65
N ALA A 71 4.54 -7.98 11.84
CA ALA A 71 4.53 -6.87 10.87
C ALA A 71 5.93 -6.29 10.67
N LYS A 72 6.71 -6.20 11.75
CA LYS A 72 8.11 -5.76 11.71
C LYS A 72 8.97 -6.69 10.85
N LEU A 73 8.80 -8.02 10.95
CA LEU A 73 9.55 -8.97 10.13
C LEU A 73 9.18 -8.87 8.65
N ILE A 74 7.89 -8.64 8.34
CA ILE A 74 7.41 -8.36 6.99
C ILE A 74 8.06 -7.10 6.43
N GLU A 75 8.05 -6.02 7.22
CA GLU A 75 8.72 -4.77 6.89
C GLU A 75 10.19 -5.06 6.58
N GLU A 76 10.93 -5.72 7.47
CA GLU A 76 12.37 -5.98 7.32
C GLU A 76 12.78 -6.90 6.17
N SER A 77 11.89 -7.76 5.66
CA SER A 77 12.28 -8.88 4.78
C SER A 77 11.80 -8.78 3.33
N ILE A 78 10.67 -8.10 3.06
CA ILE A 78 10.04 -8.12 1.72
C ILE A 78 10.47 -6.91 0.87
N GLY A 79 11.59 -6.27 1.24
CA GLY A 79 12.02 -5.02 0.60
C GLY A 79 11.10 -3.83 0.93
N ILE A 80 10.09 -4.01 1.79
CA ILE A 80 9.46 -2.93 2.57
C ILE A 80 10.52 -2.31 3.52
N SER A 81 11.62 -3.02 3.77
CA SER A 81 12.68 -2.80 4.77
C SER A 81 13.56 -1.57 4.58
N LYS A 82 13.43 -0.85 3.48
CA LYS A 82 14.10 0.45 3.41
C LYS A 82 13.18 1.42 4.12
N ASP A 83 13.73 2.19 5.07
CA ASP A 83 13.06 3.29 5.81
C ASP A 83 12.22 4.22 4.91
N TYR A 84 12.45 4.14 3.60
CA TYR A 84 11.90 4.95 2.55
C TYR A 84 11.28 4.07 1.45
N ASN A 85 9.97 3.78 1.57
CA ASN A 85 9.14 3.09 0.59
C ASN A 85 7.75 3.79 0.46
N ASN A 86 6.87 3.30 -0.43
CA ASN A 86 5.55 3.91 -0.65
C ASN A 86 4.57 3.78 0.54
N PHE A 87 4.68 2.74 1.37
CA PHE A 87 3.91 2.61 2.61
C PHE A 87 4.36 3.64 3.65
N GLU A 88 5.67 3.80 3.84
CA GLU A 88 6.22 4.82 4.72
C GLU A 88 5.88 6.23 4.24
N LEU A 89 5.82 6.45 2.91
CA LEU A 89 5.40 7.73 2.33
C LEU A 89 3.93 8.00 2.61
N GLN A 90 3.06 7.01 2.42
CA GLN A 90 1.64 7.14 2.78
C GLN A 90 1.49 7.46 4.26
N SER A 91 2.15 6.71 5.14
CA SER A 91 2.11 6.93 6.58
C SER A 91 2.59 8.34 6.95
N ALA A 92 3.73 8.78 6.39
CA ALA A 92 4.24 10.12 6.62
C ALA A 92 3.24 11.20 6.17
N LEU A 93 2.62 11.04 5.00
CA LEU A 93 1.62 11.99 4.50
C LEU A 93 0.34 11.97 5.34
N MET A 94 -0.21 10.79 5.67
CA MET A 94 -1.40 10.66 6.54
C MET A 94 -1.22 11.37 7.88
N ASN A 95 0.00 11.35 8.43
CA ASN A 95 0.37 11.99 9.68
C ASN A 95 0.87 13.44 9.52
N LYS A 96 0.95 13.98 8.29
CA LYS A 96 1.64 15.24 7.98
C LYS A 96 3.07 15.34 8.54
N ASP A 97 3.78 14.22 8.59
CA ASP A 97 5.21 14.19 8.90
C ASP A 97 6.03 14.67 7.68
N VAL A 98 6.11 15.99 7.55
CA VAL A 98 6.77 16.68 6.43
C VAL A 98 8.25 16.30 6.34
N LEU A 99 8.93 16.17 7.48
CA LEU A 99 10.35 15.83 7.52
C LEU A 99 10.59 14.41 6.99
N LYS A 100 9.81 13.43 7.45
CA LYS A 100 9.90 12.05 6.98
C LYS A 100 9.52 11.93 5.52
N ALA A 101 8.43 12.58 5.08
CA ALA A 101 8.02 12.58 3.67
C ALA A 101 9.14 13.08 2.74
N ASN A 102 9.80 14.18 3.09
CA ASN A 102 10.92 14.72 2.30
C ASN A 102 12.16 13.81 2.30
N ARG A 103 12.47 13.15 3.42
CA ARG A 103 13.55 12.14 3.47
C ARG A 103 13.27 10.95 2.55
N ILE A 104 12.02 10.49 2.52
CA ILE A 104 11.59 9.40 1.64
C ILE A 104 11.74 9.80 0.17
N ILE A 105 11.26 10.99 -0.20
CA ILE A 105 11.39 11.47 -1.59
C ILE A 105 12.86 11.57 -1.99
N LYS A 106 13.73 12.16 -1.16
CA LYS A 106 15.17 12.22 -1.43
C LYS A 106 15.78 10.84 -1.68
N TYR A 107 15.32 9.82 -0.95
CA TYR A 107 15.75 8.45 -1.19
C TYR A 107 15.26 7.89 -2.54
N PHE A 108 14.00 8.16 -2.92
CA PHE A 108 13.44 7.74 -4.21
C PHE A 108 14.26 8.30 -5.39
N GLU A 109 14.75 9.54 -5.29
CA GLU A 109 15.56 10.16 -6.35
C GLU A 109 16.86 9.41 -6.62
N SER A 110 17.47 8.88 -5.57
CA SER A 110 18.71 8.10 -5.67
C SER A 110 18.45 6.65 -6.09
N ASN A 111 17.18 6.22 -6.13
CA ASN A 111 16.76 4.84 -6.38
C ASN A 111 15.52 4.74 -7.31
N PRO A 112 15.49 5.40 -8.49
CA PRO A 112 14.28 5.54 -9.31
C PRO A 112 13.81 4.21 -9.92
N LYS A 113 14.73 3.26 -10.19
CA LYS A 113 14.37 1.92 -10.67
C LYS A 113 13.53 1.13 -9.66
N ASN A 114 13.82 1.32 -8.37
CA ASN A 114 13.11 0.63 -7.29
C ASN A 114 11.87 1.41 -6.83
N ASN A 115 11.77 2.70 -7.18
CA ASN A 115 10.64 3.56 -6.82
C ASN A 115 10.12 4.30 -8.06
N PRO A 116 9.49 3.58 -9.02
CA PRO A 116 8.98 4.23 -10.23
C PRO A 116 7.86 5.22 -9.87
N ILE A 117 7.93 6.44 -10.42
CA ILE A 117 6.95 7.50 -10.12
C ILE A 117 5.50 7.05 -10.33
N VAL A 118 5.23 6.26 -11.37
CA VAL A 118 3.89 5.76 -11.69
C VAL A 118 3.30 4.95 -10.54
N VAL A 119 4.13 4.14 -9.87
CA VAL A 119 3.69 3.34 -8.72
C VAL A 119 3.39 4.26 -7.54
N THR A 120 4.28 5.21 -7.23
CA THR A 120 4.07 6.19 -6.15
C THR A 120 2.82 7.02 -6.37
N LEU A 121 2.59 7.55 -7.58
CA LEU A 121 1.37 8.30 -7.91
C LEU A 121 0.11 7.46 -7.74
N SER A 122 0.14 6.20 -8.18
CA SER A 122 -1.00 5.27 -8.02
C SER A 122 -1.34 5.03 -6.55
N VAL A 123 -0.31 4.82 -5.72
CA VAL A 123 -0.45 4.62 -4.27
C VAL A 123 -1.04 5.86 -3.60
N LEU A 124 -0.49 7.05 -3.89
CA LEU A 124 -0.98 8.31 -3.32
C LEU A 124 -2.41 8.63 -3.80
N TYR A 125 -2.73 8.36 -5.06
CA TYR A 125 -4.09 8.51 -5.58
C TYR A 125 -5.08 7.63 -4.82
N ASN A 126 -4.72 6.37 -4.57
CA ASN A 126 -5.56 5.44 -3.82
C ASN A 126 -5.78 5.92 -2.37
N LEU A 127 -4.71 6.38 -1.70
CA LEU A 127 -4.80 6.97 -0.37
C LEU A 127 -5.80 8.14 -0.33
N PHE A 128 -5.60 9.17 -1.16
CA PHE A 128 -6.46 10.36 -1.11
C PHE A 128 -7.88 10.09 -1.63
N SER A 129 -8.06 9.12 -2.53
CA SER A 129 -9.40 8.64 -2.92
C SER A 129 -10.14 8.01 -1.73
N LYS A 130 -9.46 7.15 -0.95
CA LYS A 130 -10.02 6.57 0.28
C LYS A 130 -10.31 7.65 1.34
N VAL A 131 -9.48 8.69 1.45
CA VAL A 131 -9.76 9.85 2.33
C VAL A 131 -11.02 10.60 1.89
N LEU A 132 -11.24 10.80 0.59
CA LEU A 132 -12.48 11.40 0.08
C LEU A 132 -13.71 10.53 0.35
N ILE A 133 -13.60 9.21 0.12
CA ILE A 133 -14.67 8.26 0.44
C ILE A 133 -14.97 8.35 1.93
N TYR A 134 -13.95 8.36 2.80
CA TYR A 134 -14.14 8.50 4.23
C TYR A 134 -14.98 9.73 4.55
N HIS A 135 -14.66 10.91 4.00
CA HIS A 135 -15.44 12.14 4.21
C HIS A 135 -16.91 12.03 3.81
N SER A 136 -17.26 11.23 2.79
CA SER A 136 -18.65 11.06 2.36
C SER A 136 -19.46 10.08 3.23
N LEU A 137 -18.80 9.28 4.08
CA LEU A 137 -19.48 8.33 4.95
C LEU A 137 -20.26 9.02 6.06
N LYS A 138 -21.53 8.64 6.21
CA LYS A 138 -22.38 9.02 7.34
C LYS A 138 -22.05 8.21 8.59
N ASP A 139 -21.88 6.90 8.42
CA ASP A 139 -21.49 6.00 9.49
C ASP A 139 -19.97 5.91 9.59
N LYS A 140 -19.43 6.29 10.75
CA LYS A 140 -18.00 6.26 11.05
C LYS A 140 -17.59 5.07 11.90
N ASN A 141 -18.48 4.08 12.09
CA ASN A 141 -18.13 2.85 12.75
C ASN A 141 -16.97 2.15 12.00
N PRO A 142 -15.92 1.65 12.70
CA PRO A 142 -14.73 1.12 12.03
C PRO A 142 -15.00 0.00 11.02
N GLN A 143 -15.95 -0.90 11.29
CA GLN A 143 -16.28 -2.00 10.39
C GLN A 143 -17.01 -1.50 9.14
N SER A 144 -17.89 -0.53 9.30
CA SER A 144 -18.60 0.14 8.20
C SER A 144 -17.61 0.87 7.29
N VAL A 145 -16.72 1.65 7.90
CA VAL A 145 -15.64 2.37 7.20
C VAL A 145 -14.73 1.41 6.45
N ALA A 146 -14.24 0.34 7.11
CA ALA A 146 -13.36 -0.65 6.47
C ALA A 146 -13.97 -1.21 5.18
N ARG A 147 -15.26 -1.56 5.21
CA ARG A 147 -15.99 -2.07 4.05
C ARG A 147 -16.11 -1.02 2.95
N SER A 148 -16.48 0.21 3.29
CA SER A 148 -16.64 1.29 2.31
C SER A 148 -15.32 1.70 1.66
N LEU A 149 -14.22 1.66 2.41
CA LEU A 149 -12.88 1.98 1.90
C LEU A 149 -12.22 0.79 1.17
N GLY A 150 -12.76 -0.42 1.31
CA GLY A 150 -12.13 -1.64 0.81
C GLY A 150 -10.80 -1.94 1.48
N VAL A 151 -10.65 -1.60 2.76
CA VAL A 151 -9.40 -1.79 3.53
C VAL A 151 -9.62 -2.73 4.71
N ASN A 152 -8.53 -3.27 5.23
CA ASN A 152 -8.59 -4.03 6.47
C ASN A 152 -8.97 -3.10 7.66
N PRO A 153 -9.86 -3.51 8.59
CA PRO A 153 -10.22 -2.74 9.78
C PRO A 153 -9.05 -2.17 10.60
N TYR A 154 -7.88 -2.84 10.60
CA TYR A 154 -6.69 -2.33 11.29
C TYR A 154 -6.21 -0.97 10.78
N PHE A 155 -6.43 -0.65 9.51
CA PHE A 155 -5.99 0.60 8.88
C PHE A 155 -7.02 1.73 8.98
N VAL A 156 -8.22 1.46 9.49
CA VAL A 156 -9.28 2.49 9.56
C VAL A 156 -8.86 3.70 10.38
N LYS A 157 -8.09 3.48 11.46
CA LYS A 157 -7.57 4.57 12.29
C LYS A 157 -6.64 5.49 11.50
N ASP A 158 -5.82 4.95 10.60
CA ASP A 158 -4.89 5.72 9.79
C ASP A 158 -5.66 6.61 8.79
N TYR A 159 -6.70 6.07 8.14
CA TYR A 159 -7.57 6.86 7.24
C TYR A 159 -8.42 7.89 7.99
N GLN A 160 -8.89 7.56 9.20
CA GLN A 160 -9.58 8.53 10.05
C GLN A 160 -8.66 9.69 10.43
N GLN A 161 -7.42 9.40 10.81
CA GLN A 161 -6.43 10.43 11.12
C GLN A 161 -6.09 11.27 9.89
N ALA A 162 -5.88 10.64 8.73
CA ALA A 162 -5.65 11.33 7.47
C ALA A 162 -6.81 12.27 7.12
N ALA A 163 -8.06 11.85 7.33
CA ALA A 163 -9.24 12.68 7.11
C ALA A 163 -9.33 13.89 8.07
N GLN A 164 -8.73 13.82 9.26
CA GLN A 164 -8.59 14.99 10.15
C GLN A 164 -7.54 15.97 9.64
N MET A 165 -6.43 15.46 9.10
CA MET A 165 -5.33 16.29 8.56
C MET A 165 -5.66 16.93 7.20
N TYR A 166 -6.46 16.23 6.40
CA TYR A 166 -6.90 16.65 5.07
C TYR A 166 -8.42 16.70 5.00
N ASN A 167 -8.99 17.89 5.11
CA ASN A 167 -10.41 18.09 4.85
C ASN A 167 -10.76 17.78 3.38
N LEU A 168 -12.06 17.73 3.06
CA LEU A 168 -12.56 17.39 1.72
C LEU A 168 -11.91 18.25 0.62
N LYS A 169 -11.82 19.57 0.82
CA LYS A 169 -11.21 20.50 -0.16
C LYS A 169 -9.74 20.19 -0.39
N ASN A 170 -8.99 19.94 0.69
CA ASN A 170 -7.57 19.61 0.63
C ASN A 170 -7.36 18.29 -0.13
N ALA A 171 -8.13 17.25 0.21
CA ALA A 171 -8.02 15.94 -0.44
C ALA A 171 -8.36 16.01 -1.94
N VAL A 172 -9.39 16.78 -2.34
CA VAL A 172 -9.68 17.05 -3.77
C VAL A 172 -8.52 17.77 -4.44
N GLY A 173 -7.95 18.79 -3.78
CA GLY A 173 -6.78 19.51 -4.28
C GLY A 173 -5.58 18.59 -4.51
N VAL A 174 -5.33 17.65 -3.60
CA VAL A 174 -4.25 16.66 -3.76
C VAL A 174 -4.50 15.73 -4.95
N LEU A 175 -5.74 15.31 -5.20
CA LEU A 175 -6.04 14.50 -6.39
C LEU A 175 -5.79 15.27 -7.69
N ASP A 176 -6.10 16.58 -7.73
CA ASP A 176 -5.78 17.40 -8.91
C ASP A 176 -4.26 17.56 -9.09
N LEU A 177 -3.51 17.76 -8.00
CA LEU A 177 -2.05 17.76 -8.05
C LEU A 177 -1.49 16.44 -8.59
N LEU A 178 -2.00 15.30 -8.12
CA LEU A 178 -1.60 13.98 -8.59
C LEU A 178 -1.91 13.80 -10.09
N ARG A 179 -3.09 14.24 -10.55
CA ARG A 179 -3.48 14.21 -11.96
C ARG A 179 -2.52 15.03 -12.83
N VAL A 180 -2.22 16.26 -12.42
CA VAL A 180 -1.28 17.13 -13.14
C VAL A 180 0.13 16.53 -13.16
N THR A 181 0.60 15.98 -12.04
CA THR A 181 1.91 15.34 -11.95
C THR A 181 1.99 14.08 -12.81
N ASP A 182 0.95 13.25 -12.85
CA ASP A 182 0.88 12.07 -13.74
C ASP A 182 0.99 12.47 -15.21
N MET A 183 0.25 13.49 -15.65
CA MET A 183 0.37 14.04 -17.01
C MET A 183 1.79 14.51 -17.33
N LYS A 184 2.41 15.31 -16.43
CA LYS A 184 3.79 15.77 -16.59
C LYS A 184 4.79 14.61 -16.64
N SER A 185 4.61 13.57 -15.81
CA SER A 185 5.50 12.40 -15.77
C SER A 185 5.51 11.61 -17.09
N LYS A 186 4.43 11.72 -17.88
CA LYS A 186 4.25 11.12 -19.21
C LYS A 186 4.70 12.04 -20.36
N GLY A 187 5.33 13.18 -20.03
CA GLY A 187 5.91 14.12 -21.01
C GLY A 187 4.96 15.22 -21.49
N TYR A 188 3.78 15.38 -20.89
CA TYR A 188 2.87 16.46 -21.25
C TYR A 188 3.42 17.83 -20.79
N SER A 189 3.43 18.81 -21.70
CA SER A 189 3.80 20.22 -21.50
C SER A 189 5.25 20.54 -21.12
N ASN A 190 6.01 19.65 -20.48
CA ASN A 190 7.41 19.91 -20.15
C ASN A 190 8.23 18.61 -20.05
N PRO A 191 8.77 18.11 -21.19
CA PRO A 191 9.48 16.82 -21.24
C PRO A 191 10.85 16.83 -20.53
N SER A 192 11.36 18.01 -20.12
CA SER A 192 12.69 18.16 -19.51
C SER A 192 12.69 17.98 -17.99
N VAL A 193 11.53 17.97 -17.33
CA VAL A 193 11.45 17.85 -15.86
C VAL A 193 11.68 16.39 -15.47
N THR A 194 12.57 16.17 -14.51
CA THR A 194 12.84 14.81 -14.01
C THR A 194 11.68 14.30 -13.15
N HIS A 195 11.48 12.98 -13.13
CA HIS A 195 10.49 12.35 -12.23
C HIS A 195 10.76 12.67 -10.76
N SER A 196 12.03 12.81 -10.38
CA SER A 196 12.45 13.19 -9.02
C SER A 196 11.96 14.59 -8.66
N ASP A 197 12.16 15.58 -9.55
CA ASP A 197 11.70 16.95 -9.33
C ASP A 197 10.17 17.04 -9.24
N LEU A 198 9.47 16.28 -10.08
CA LEU A 198 8.01 16.17 -10.02
C LEU A 198 7.51 15.62 -8.67
N LEU A 199 8.16 14.59 -8.14
CA LEU A 199 7.82 14.01 -6.84
C LEU A 199 8.11 14.96 -5.68
N LYS A 200 9.24 15.67 -5.72
CA LYS A 200 9.57 16.73 -4.75
C LYS A 200 8.52 17.84 -4.75
N GLU A 201 8.19 18.38 -5.92
CA GLU A 201 7.19 19.43 -6.08
C GLU A 201 5.82 18.96 -5.55
N LEU A 202 5.42 17.75 -5.91
CA LEU A 202 4.16 17.14 -5.47
C LEU A 202 4.11 17.03 -3.94
N VAL A 203 5.12 16.41 -3.31
CA VAL A 203 5.11 16.21 -1.85
C VAL A 203 5.20 17.53 -1.09
N TYR A 204 5.97 18.50 -1.59
CA TYR A 204 5.98 19.84 -1.03
C TYR A 204 4.57 20.47 -1.03
N LYS A 205 3.87 20.42 -2.17
CA LYS A 205 2.51 20.98 -2.31
C LYS A 205 1.44 20.24 -1.51
N ILE A 206 1.61 18.94 -1.26
CA ILE A 206 0.70 18.18 -0.39
C ILE A 206 0.91 18.55 1.09
N CYS A 207 2.13 18.87 1.48
CA CYS A 207 2.52 19.19 2.86
C CYS A 207 2.28 20.66 3.24
N SER A 208 2.26 21.57 2.27
CA SER A 208 1.94 23.00 2.45
C SER A 208 0.45 23.23 2.71
#